data_AF-A0A350NPS6-F1
#
_entry.id   AF-A0A350NPS6-F1
#
_cell.length_a   1.000
_cell.length_b   1.000
_cell.length_c   1.000
_cell.angle_alpha   90.00
_cell.angle_beta   90.00
_cell.angle_gamma   90.00
#
_symmetry.space_group_name_H-M   'P 1'
#
loop_
_entity.id
_entity.type
_entity.pdbx_description
1 polymer ?
#
loop_
_entity_poly.entity_id
_entity_poly.type
_entity_poly.pdbx_seq_one_letter_code
_entity_poly.pdbx_strand_id
1 'polypeptide(L)'
;MKSTRMSLLLVLLTAFLISMSGCGAAGSVEGYVYGAGDSNSGMTRIVLSGERLGSDYVPISGASVACTGAKTSARTNASGFFRIDNVRVGKQTLTAVYNSFSLSRAVTIVRDQTTLVNLADTKPLDPKKWTVLVYLASDNDLAQNGFDVNDLKEMEAVGSNNDLNIVVQYDGWSYGDSERLYIKPGKSVALEHLGEVDMSLGSTLEEFVKWGLTNFPAEHTMLVLWNHGGGVWPRSVSGGAQ
;
A
#
# COMPACT_ATOMS: atom_id res chain seq x y z
N MET A 1 51.30 27.41 24.19
CA MET A 1 50.46 26.62 25.12
C MET A 1 49.07 27.24 25.19
N LYS A 2 48.04 26.55 24.68
CA LYS A 2 46.71 26.33 25.27
C LYS A 2 45.75 25.82 24.19
N SER A 3 45.44 24.53 24.29
CA SER A 3 44.37 23.83 23.58
C SER A 3 43.02 24.14 24.20
N THR A 4 41.95 24.30 23.41
CA THR A 4 40.56 24.04 23.83
C THR A 4 39.62 24.23 22.63
N ARG A 5 38.57 23.46 22.34
CA ARG A 5 38.09 22.09 22.61
C ARG A 5 36.96 21.89 21.59
N MET A 6 36.84 20.71 20.99
CA MET A 6 35.67 20.28 20.22
C MET A 6 34.41 20.33 21.09
N SER A 7 33.34 20.96 20.58
CA SER A 7 31.99 20.86 21.16
C SER A 7 31.27 19.69 20.51
N LEU A 8 31.10 18.60 21.26
CA LEU A 8 30.26 17.45 20.90
C LEU A 8 28.87 17.72 21.49
N LEU A 9 27.90 18.09 20.66
CA LEU A 9 26.53 18.35 21.09
C LEU A 9 25.79 17.01 21.25
N LEU A 10 25.66 16.58 22.50
CA LEU A 10 24.89 15.42 22.93
C LEU A 10 23.41 15.82 23.02
N VAL A 11 22.57 15.36 22.09
CA VAL A 11 21.10 15.50 22.21
C VAL A 11 20.55 14.23 22.84
N LEU A 12 20.31 14.27 24.16
CA LEU A 12 19.49 13.29 24.86
C LEU A 12 18.02 13.50 24.46
N LEU A 13 17.38 12.47 23.92
CA LEU A 13 15.92 12.42 23.76
C LEU A 13 15.36 11.39 24.76
N THR A 14 14.87 11.88 25.90
CA THR A 14 14.09 11.06 26.85
C THR A 14 12.81 11.80 27.21
N ALA A 15 11.69 11.26 26.73
CA ALA A 15 10.38 11.38 27.36
C ALA A 15 9.51 10.22 26.87
N PHE A 16 9.65 9.06 27.52
CA PHE A 16 8.73 7.94 27.36
C PHE A 16 7.72 8.03 28.51
N LEU A 17 6.60 8.70 28.26
CA LEU A 17 5.46 8.67 29.16
C LEU A 17 4.61 7.44 28.82
N ILE A 18 4.67 6.47 29.73
CA ILE A 18 3.80 5.30 29.76
C ILE A 18 2.43 5.76 30.26
N SER A 19 1.39 5.60 29.42
CA SER A 19 0.01 5.52 29.89
C SER A 19 -0.58 4.14 29.58
N MET A 20 -1.32 3.64 30.56
CA MET A 20 -1.84 2.29 30.67
C MET A 20 -3.09 2.06 29.81
N SER A 21 -3.27 0.80 29.42
CA SER A 21 -4.54 0.08 29.27
C SER A 21 -5.67 0.73 28.47
N GLY A 22 -5.57 0.56 27.16
CA GLY A 22 -6.70 0.10 26.37
C GLY A 22 -6.17 -0.99 25.45
N CYS A 23 -6.86 -2.13 25.34
CA CYS A 23 -6.78 -2.97 24.15
C CYS A 23 -7.39 -2.15 23.01
N GLY A 24 -6.73 -1.05 22.67
CA GLY A 24 -7.19 -0.11 21.67
C GLY A 24 -7.09 -0.81 20.34
N ALA A 25 -8.17 -0.76 19.57
CA ALA A 25 -8.15 -1.08 18.15
C ALA A 25 -6.82 -0.60 17.54
N ALA A 26 -6.02 -1.55 17.08
CA ALA A 26 -4.70 -1.27 16.55
C ALA A 26 -4.57 -1.88 15.17
N GLY A 27 -3.78 -1.22 14.32
CA GLY A 27 -3.34 -1.75 13.05
C GLY A 27 -1.83 -1.82 13.02
N SER A 28 -1.30 -1.96 11.81
CA SER A 28 0.12 -1.94 11.53
C SER A 28 0.42 -1.05 10.34
N VAL A 29 1.67 -0.59 10.22
CA VAL A 29 2.16 0.12 9.04
C VAL A 29 3.47 -0.51 8.59
N GLU A 30 3.61 -0.78 7.29
CA GLU A 30 4.85 -1.30 6.70
C GLU A 30 5.21 -0.58 5.41
N GLY A 31 6.50 -0.64 5.07
CA GLY A 31 7.00 -0.03 3.86
C GLY A 31 8.51 -0.09 3.79
N TYR A 32 9.07 0.79 2.98
CA TYR A 32 10.48 0.87 2.69
C TYR A 32 10.96 2.31 2.78
N VAL A 33 12.21 2.49 3.20
CA VAL A 33 12.95 3.75 3.12
C VAL A 33 14.05 3.60 2.08
N TYR A 34 14.03 4.48 1.09
CA TYR A 34 15.04 4.56 0.04
C TYR A 34 15.76 5.90 0.08
N GLY A 35 16.99 5.91 -0.39
CA GLY A 35 17.70 7.11 -0.80
C GLY A 35 17.41 7.39 -2.26
N ALA A 36 17.11 8.64 -2.58
CA ALA A 36 17.06 9.14 -3.95
C ALA A 36 18.15 10.21 -4.11
N GLY A 37 18.78 10.25 -5.27
CA GLY A 37 19.89 11.15 -5.55
C GLY A 37 20.17 11.25 -7.04
N ASP A 38 20.90 12.30 -7.42
CA ASP A 38 21.50 12.36 -8.75
C ASP A 38 22.86 11.63 -8.69
N SER A 39 23.12 10.84 -9.73
CA SER A 39 24.38 10.15 -10.01
C SER A 39 25.65 10.96 -9.69
N ASN A 40 25.62 12.29 -9.85
CA ASN A 40 26.76 13.18 -9.62
C ASN A 40 26.87 13.75 -8.19
N SER A 41 25.78 13.77 -7.42
CA SER A 41 25.70 14.49 -6.14
C SER A 41 25.41 13.59 -4.93
N GLY A 42 25.24 12.29 -5.15
CA GLY A 42 24.90 11.34 -4.10
C GLY A 42 23.45 11.48 -3.63
N MET A 43 23.11 10.83 -2.52
CA MET A 43 21.75 10.87 -1.98
C MET A 43 21.36 12.28 -1.56
N THR A 44 20.32 12.84 -2.18
CA THR A 44 19.82 14.20 -1.92
C THR A 44 18.58 14.22 -1.04
N ARG A 45 17.86 13.09 -0.94
CA ARG A 45 16.68 12.93 -0.10
C ARG A 45 16.43 11.46 0.26
N ILE A 46 15.57 11.26 1.25
CA ILE A 46 14.96 9.95 1.51
C ILE A 46 13.54 9.90 0.96
N VAL A 47 13.09 8.70 0.64
CA VAL A 47 11.77 8.40 0.08
C VAL A 47 11.15 7.29 0.91
N LEU A 48 9.86 7.43 1.21
CA LEU A 48 9.04 6.40 1.83
C LEU A 48 8.13 5.76 0.77
N SER A 49 8.14 4.43 0.71
CA SER A 49 7.36 3.67 -0.27
C SER A 49 6.64 2.50 0.39
N GLY A 50 5.44 2.17 -0.08
CA GLY A 50 4.74 0.93 0.27
C GLY A 50 5.35 -0.32 -0.37
N GLU A 51 6.21 -0.12 -1.38
CA GLU A 51 6.80 -1.16 -2.22
C GLU A 51 8.29 -0.99 -2.45
N ARG A 52 8.89 -2.03 -3.04
CA ARG A 52 10.26 -1.95 -3.54
C ARG A 52 10.30 -1.02 -4.76
N LEU A 53 11.25 -0.11 -4.74
CA LEU A 53 11.50 0.80 -5.86
C LEU A 53 12.60 0.23 -6.76
N GLY A 54 12.67 0.71 -8.00
CA GLY A 54 13.62 0.25 -9.00
C GLY A 54 15.07 0.67 -8.71
N SER A 55 15.95 0.39 -9.67
CA SER A 55 17.41 0.61 -9.54
C SER A 55 17.82 2.05 -9.29
N ASP A 56 16.94 3.02 -9.57
CA ASP A 56 17.18 4.44 -9.33
C ASP A 56 17.15 4.82 -7.84
N TYR A 57 16.73 3.88 -6.99
CA TYR A 57 16.57 4.08 -5.55
C TYR A 57 17.44 3.11 -4.76
N VAL A 58 18.21 3.65 -3.80
CA VAL A 58 19.10 2.84 -2.97
C VAL A 58 18.41 2.50 -1.66
N PRO A 59 18.20 1.21 -1.31
CA PRO A 59 17.59 0.85 -0.03
C PRO A 59 18.43 1.35 1.14
N ILE A 60 17.80 1.98 2.13
CA ILE A 60 18.51 2.49 3.32
C ILE A 60 18.38 1.48 4.45
N SER A 61 19.48 0.87 4.85
CA SER A 61 19.57 0.06 6.07
C SER A 61 19.76 0.93 7.32
N GLY A 62 19.05 0.64 8.40
CA GLY A 62 19.20 1.29 9.70
C GLY A 62 18.50 2.65 9.86
N ALA A 63 17.69 3.10 8.89
CA ALA A 63 16.82 4.27 9.06
C ALA A 63 15.88 4.07 10.25
N SER A 64 15.72 5.10 11.07
CA SER A 64 14.75 5.11 12.17
C SER A 64 13.39 5.46 11.62
N VAL A 65 12.38 4.63 11.84
CA VAL A 65 11.00 4.91 11.44
C VAL A 65 10.10 4.90 12.66
N ALA A 66 9.44 6.01 12.94
CA ALA A 66 8.50 6.17 14.05
C ALA A 66 7.12 6.51 13.50
N CYS A 67 6.06 6.05 14.16
CA CYS A 67 4.68 6.42 13.81
C CYS A 67 3.98 6.97 15.06
N THR A 68 3.27 8.09 14.95
CA THR A 68 2.45 8.56 16.07
C THR A 68 1.41 7.50 16.43
N GLY A 69 1.11 7.36 17.72
CA GLY A 69 0.19 6.31 18.18
C GLY A 69 0.79 4.90 18.20
N ALA A 70 2.06 4.71 17.83
CA ALA A 70 2.83 3.50 18.13
C ALA A 70 3.65 3.68 19.42
N LYS A 71 3.84 2.59 20.17
CA LYS A 71 4.72 2.58 21.36
C LYS A 71 6.20 2.41 21.00
N THR A 72 6.48 1.87 19.83
CA THR A 72 7.82 1.50 19.38
C THR A 72 8.11 2.11 18.01
N SER A 73 9.38 2.37 17.74
CA SER A 73 9.90 2.65 16.41
C SER A 73 10.50 1.39 15.79
N ALA A 74 10.63 1.38 14.47
CA ALA A 74 11.32 0.35 13.71
C ALA A 74 12.66 0.85 13.17
N ARG A 75 13.56 -0.09 12.86
CA ARG A 75 14.76 0.15 12.07
C ARG A 75 14.62 -0.58 10.75
N THR A 76 14.98 0.08 9.65
CA THR A 76 14.96 -0.59 8.35
C THR A 76 16.03 -1.67 8.24
N ASN A 77 15.70 -2.77 7.56
CA ASN A 77 16.65 -3.84 7.26
C ASN A 77 17.52 -3.51 6.02
N ALA A 78 18.33 -4.48 5.57
CA ALA A 78 19.20 -4.32 4.40
C ALA A 78 18.45 -3.99 3.09
N SER A 79 17.18 -4.38 2.96
CA SER A 79 16.34 -4.00 1.82
C SER A 79 15.58 -2.70 2.02
N GLY A 80 15.88 -1.92 3.07
CA GLY A 80 15.16 -0.70 3.40
C GLY A 80 13.79 -0.94 4.04
N PHE A 81 13.39 -2.18 4.29
CA PHE A 81 12.06 -2.52 4.78
C PHE A 81 11.92 -2.25 6.28
N PHE A 82 10.77 -1.73 6.69
CA PHE A 82 10.35 -1.61 8.09
C PHE A 82 8.89 -2.07 8.26
N ARG A 83 8.55 -2.46 9.49
CA ARG A 83 7.18 -2.69 9.96
C ARG A 83 7.02 -2.17 11.38
N ILE A 84 5.93 -1.48 11.65
CA ILE A 84 5.52 -1.04 12.99
C ILE A 84 4.14 -1.62 13.27
N ASP A 85 4.07 -2.47 14.29
CA ASP A 85 2.83 -3.09 14.75
C ASP A 85 2.20 -2.30 15.90
N ASN A 86 0.93 -2.62 16.22
CA ASN A 86 0.20 -2.07 17.35
C ASN A 86 0.09 -0.53 17.31
N VAL A 87 -0.15 0.02 16.12
CA VAL A 87 -0.35 1.45 15.91
C VAL A 87 -1.82 1.80 16.14
N ARG A 88 -2.09 2.87 16.89
CA ARG A 88 -3.46 3.34 17.12
C ARG A 88 -4.19 3.64 15.80
N VAL A 89 -5.39 3.10 15.66
CA VAL A 89 -6.30 3.34 14.53
C VAL A 89 -6.59 4.84 14.33
N GLY A 90 -6.81 5.22 13.07
CA GLY A 90 -7.05 6.60 12.63
C GLY A 90 -5.82 7.24 11.99
N LYS A 91 -5.91 8.54 11.72
CA LYS A 91 -4.79 9.30 11.13
C LYS A 91 -3.61 9.33 12.09
N GLN A 92 -2.45 8.92 11.60
CA GLN A 92 -1.16 8.99 12.27
C GLN A 92 -0.13 9.66 11.34
N THR A 93 1.01 10.05 11.91
CA THR A 93 2.16 10.59 11.18
C THR A 93 3.30 9.59 11.28
N LEU A 94 3.76 9.11 10.13
CA LEU A 94 4.95 8.29 9.99
C LEU A 94 6.15 9.20 9.70
N THR A 95 7.23 9.08 10.47
CA THR A 95 8.47 9.84 10.32
C THR A 95 9.64 8.88 10.13
N ALA A 96 10.33 9.00 9.00
CA ALA A 96 11.59 8.31 8.72
C ALA A 96 12.76 9.28 8.88
N VAL A 97 13.83 8.83 9.54
CA VAL A 97 15.06 9.60 9.77
C VAL A 97 16.26 8.72 9.45
N TYR A 98 17.18 9.26 8.64
CA TYR A 98 18.47 8.64 8.36
C TYR A 98 19.54 9.71 8.17
N ASN A 99 20.60 9.66 8.98
CA ASN A 99 21.59 10.73 9.09
C ASN A 99 20.91 12.10 9.31
N SER A 100 21.18 13.08 8.45
CA SER A 100 20.56 14.41 8.48
C SER A 100 19.22 14.49 7.75
N PHE A 101 18.77 13.43 7.10
CA PHE A 101 17.53 13.41 6.33
C PHE A 101 16.35 13.00 7.20
N SER A 102 15.22 13.67 7.02
CA SER A 102 13.96 13.39 7.69
C SER A 102 12.80 13.60 6.73
N LEU A 103 11.83 12.69 6.76
CA LEU A 103 10.61 12.74 5.97
C LEU A 103 9.43 12.30 6.84
N SER A 104 8.39 13.13 6.91
CA SER A 104 7.16 12.82 7.63
C SER A 104 5.97 12.75 6.69
N ARG A 105 5.09 11.77 6.88
CA ARG A 105 3.90 11.55 6.04
C ARG A 105 2.70 11.12 6.86
N ALA A 106 1.52 11.59 6.49
CA ALA A 106 0.29 11.11 7.08
C ALA A 106 -0.03 9.70 6.56
N VAL A 107 -0.49 8.83 7.45
CA VAL A 107 -0.99 7.49 7.16
C VAL A 107 -2.29 7.27 7.93
N THR A 108 -3.25 6.55 7.35
CA THR A 108 -4.49 6.18 8.05
C THR A 108 -4.36 4.73 8.49
N ILE A 109 -4.28 4.51 9.79
CA ILE A 109 -4.19 3.17 10.38
C ILE A 109 -5.59 2.60 10.52
N VAL A 110 -5.77 1.38 10.04
CA VAL A 110 -7.05 0.65 10.06
C VAL A 110 -6.94 -0.53 11.01
N ARG A 111 -8.04 -0.82 11.72
CA ARG A 111 -8.08 -1.89 12.73
C ARG A 111 -7.76 -3.23 12.07
N ASP A 112 -6.88 -4.00 12.70
CA ASP A 112 -6.51 -5.37 12.30
C ASP A 112 -5.94 -5.48 10.86
N GLN A 113 -5.53 -4.36 10.27
CA GLN A 113 -4.96 -4.29 8.92
C GLN A 113 -3.50 -3.83 8.91
N THR A 114 -2.84 -4.04 7.77
CA THR A 114 -1.53 -3.47 7.48
C THR A 114 -1.66 -2.32 6.50
N THR A 115 -1.47 -1.09 6.97
CA THR A 115 -1.38 0.10 6.13
C THR A 115 -0.04 0.11 5.39
N LEU A 116 -0.04 0.18 4.07
CA LEU A 116 1.19 0.52 3.34
C LEU A 116 1.44 2.03 3.43
N VAL A 117 2.70 2.42 3.42
CA VAL A 117 3.00 3.85 3.25
C VAL A 117 2.55 4.27 1.86
N ASN A 118 1.42 4.96 1.77
CA ASN A 118 0.87 5.50 0.52
C ASN A 118 1.96 6.28 -0.22
N LEU A 119 2.02 6.20 -1.55
CA LEU A 119 2.95 6.92 -2.42
C LEU A 119 2.57 8.41 -2.57
N ALA A 120 2.63 9.22 -1.52
CA ALA A 120 2.63 10.69 -1.64
C ALA A 120 4.08 11.22 -1.67
N ASP A 121 4.79 10.84 -2.72
CA ASP A 121 5.61 11.74 -3.51
C ASP A 121 5.26 11.34 -4.94
N THR A 122 4.70 12.28 -5.71
CA THR A 122 3.90 12.12 -6.94
C THR A 122 4.64 11.55 -8.15
N LYS A 123 5.44 10.52 -7.97
CA LYS A 123 5.94 9.69 -9.06
C LYS A 123 5.19 8.36 -9.00
N PRO A 124 4.56 7.92 -10.10
CA PRO A 124 4.15 6.53 -10.27
C PRO A 124 5.27 5.58 -9.81
N LEU A 125 4.93 4.36 -9.35
CA LEU A 125 5.93 3.31 -9.17
C LEU A 125 6.81 3.22 -10.42
N ASP A 126 8.07 2.80 -10.28
CA ASP A 126 8.84 2.52 -11.49
C ASP A 126 8.10 1.44 -12.28
N PRO A 127 7.95 1.58 -13.62
CA PRO A 127 7.17 0.64 -14.40
C PRO A 127 7.64 -0.80 -14.19
N LYS A 128 6.72 -1.70 -13.84
CA LYS A 128 6.98 -3.14 -13.82
C LYS A 128 6.77 -3.75 -15.20
N LYS A 129 7.11 -5.02 -15.39
CA LYS A 129 6.80 -5.70 -16.66
C LYS A 129 5.30 -5.84 -16.86
N TRP A 130 4.58 -6.19 -15.79
CA TRP A 130 3.13 -6.40 -15.83
C TRP A 130 2.39 -5.71 -14.68
N THR A 131 1.24 -5.14 -15.01
CA THR A 131 0.19 -4.81 -14.05
C THR A 131 -1.08 -5.57 -14.44
N VAL A 132 -1.62 -6.31 -13.48
CA VAL A 132 -2.92 -6.97 -13.60
C VAL A 132 -3.90 -6.22 -12.70
N LEU A 133 -4.88 -5.58 -13.33
CA LEU A 133 -6.00 -4.92 -12.67
C LEU A 133 -7.17 -5.91 -12.64
N VAL A 134 -7.67 -6.22 -11.45
CA VAL A 134 -8.82 -7.13 -11.28
C VAL A 134 -9.97 -6.32 -10.73
N TYR A 135 -11.07 -6.29 -11.46
CA TYR A 135 -12.30 -5.64 -11.05
C TYR A 135 -13.27 -6.73 -10.57
N LEU A 136 -13.32 -6.91 -9.25
CA LEU A 136 -13.92 -8.07 -8.58
C LEU A 136 -15.26 -7.68 -7.95
N ALA A 137 -16.30 -7.62 -8.79
CA ALA A 137 -17.64 -7.18 -8.42
C ALA A 137 -18.44 -8.37 -7.83
N SER A 138 -18.40 -8.51 -6.51
CA SER A 138 -18.82 -9.73 -5.82
C SER A 138 -20.05 -9.57 -4.94
N ASP A 139 -20.65 -8.38 -4.88
CA ASP A 139 -21.94 -8.16 -4.18
C ASP A 139 -23.11 -8.89 -4.87
N ASN A 140 -23.08 -10.21 -4.80
CA ASN A 140 -24.02 -11.17 -5.37
C ASN A 140 -23.77 -12.57 -4.75
N ASP A 141 -24.42 -13.59 -5.29
CA ASP A 141 -24.33 -14.96 -4.78
C ASP A 141 -22.94 -15.60 -4.98
N LEU A 142 -22.04 -15.02 -5.79
CA LEU A 142 -20.67 -15.53 -5.87
C LEU A 142 -19.89 -15.32 -4.56
N ALA A 143 -20.07 -14.18 -3.89
CA ALA A 143 -19.48 -13.93 -2.58
C ALA A 143 -20.09 -14.82 -1.48
N GLN A 144 -21.40 -15.03 -1.50
CA GLN A 144 -22.06 -15.93 -0.55
C GLN A 144 -21.52 -17.36 -0.61
N ASN A 145 -21.11 -17.80 -1.81
CA ASN A 145 -20.51 -19.11 -2.05
C ASN A 145 -18.98 -19.12 -1.88
N GLY A 146 -18.38 -17.97 -1.55
CA GLY A 146 -16.95 -17.80 -1.25
C GLY A 146 -16.02 -17.86 -2.46
N PHE A 147 -16.54 -17.67 -3.69
CA PHE A 147 -15.72 -17.69 -4.90
C PHE A 147 -14.74 -16.52 -4.95
N ASP A 148 -15.20 -15.34 -4.55
CA ASP A 148 -14.39 -14.12 -4.38
C ASP A 148 -13.17 -14.33 -3.47
N VAL A 149 -13.39 -14.91 -2.29
CA VAL A 149 -12.34 -15.18 -1.29
C VAL A 149 -11.39 -16.27 -1.78
N ASN A 150 -11.90 -17.27 -2.49
CA ASN A 150 -11.04 -18.30 -3.08
C ASN A 150 -10.14 -17.72 -4.18
N ASP A 151 -10.69 -16.88 -5.06
CA ASP A 151 -9.92 -16.24 -6.13
C ASP A 151 -8.90 -15.22 -5.57
N LEU A 152 -9.23 -14.51 -4.48
CA LEU A 152 -8.26 -13.72 -3.73
C LEU A 152 -7.11 -14.57 -3.19
N LYS A 153 -7.39 -15.75 -2.61
CA LYS A 153 -6.33 -16.67 -2.12
C LYS A 153 -5.48 -17.22 -3.26
N GLU A 154 -6.06 -17.49 -4.43
CA GLU A 154 -5.31 -17.92 -5.61
C GLU A 154 -4.37 -16.82 -6.10
N MET A 155 -4.84 -15.57 -6.14
CA MET A 155 -3.98 -14.42 -6.44
C MET A 155 -2.89 -14.23 -5.37
N GLU A 156 -3.22 -14.40 -4.09
CA GLU A 156 -2.26 -14.34 -2.98
C GLU A 156 -1.21 -15.46 -3.03
N ALA A 157 -1.49 -16.61 -3.64
CA ALA A 157 -0.50 -17.68 -3.78
C ALA A 157 0.70 -17.25 -4.63
N VAL A 158 0.50 -16.34 -5.59
CA VAL A 158 1.56 -15.73 -6.40
C VAL A 158 1.98 -14.37 -5.83
N GLY A 159 1.00 -13.50 -5.64
CA GLY A 159 1.16 -12.13 -5.19
C GLY A 159 1.94 -11.22 -6.15
N SER A 160 1.89 -9.93 -5.88
CA SER A 160 2.73 -8.93 -6.53
C SER A 160 4.18 -9.09 -6.11
N ASN A 161 5.10 -8.80 -7.04
CA ASN A 161 6.55 -8.94 -6.85
C ASN A 161 7.30 -7.83 -7.61
N ASN A 162 8.59 -8.02 -7.88
CA ASN A 162 9.42 -7.01 -8.56
C ASN A 162 9.03 -6.78 -10.03
N ASP A 163 8.46 -7.79 -10.70
CA ASP A 163 8.10 -7.73 -12.12
C ASP A 163 6.58 -7.61 -12.36
N LEU A 164 5.76 -7.83 -11.32
CA LEU A 164 4.30 -7.95 -11.41
C LEU A 164 3.61 -7.13 -10.32
N ASN A 165 2.63 -6.31 -10.72
CA ASN A 165 1.59 -5.80 -9.84
C ASN A 165 0.30 -6.60 -10.03
N ILE A 166 -0.34 -6.99 -8.94
CA ILE A 166 -1.71 -7.50 -8.90
C ILE A 166 -2.49 -6.56 -7.98
N VAL A 167 -3.44 -5.84 -8.57
CA VAL A 167 -4.23 -4.82 -7.87
C VAL A 167 -5.69 -5.08 -8.13
N VAL A 168 -6.50 -5.11 -7.07
CA VAL A 168 -7.92 -5.47 -7.14
C VAL A 168 -8.76 -4.29 -6.68
N GLN A 169 -9.81 -3.93 -7.40
CA GLN A 169 -10.94 -3.21 -6.80
C GLN A 169 -11.99 -4.25 -6.47
N TYR A 170 -12.18 -4.44 -5.18
CA TYR A 170 -13.02 -5.45 -4.57
C TYR A 170 -14.29 -4.79 -4.06
N ASP A 171 -15.42 -5.46 -4.24
CA ASP A 171 -16.72 -5.10 -3.68
C ASP A 171 -17.40 -6.39 -3.24
N GLY A 172 -17.50 -6.58 -1.93
CA GLY A 172 -17.91 -7.84 -1.30
C GLY A 172 -19.40 -7.88 -1.01
N TRP A 173 -19.79 -8.84 -0.18
CA TRP A 173 -21.21 -9.05 0.19
C TRP A 173 -21.75 -8.03 1.19
N SER A 174 -20.88 -7.36 1.95
CA SER A 174 -21.30 -6.49 3.06
C SER A 174 -21.29 -5.04 2.66
N TYR A 175 -22.37 -4.32 2.98
CA TYR A 175 -22.43 -2.88 2.73
C TYR A 175 -21.21 -2.13 3.32
N GLY A 176 -20.52 -1.40 2.45
CA GLY A 176 -19.37 -0.57 2.77
C GLY A 176 -18.03 -1.30 2.79
N ASP A 177 -17.95 -2.51 2.23
CA ASP A 177 -16.72 -3.32 2.18
C ASP A 177 -15.94 -3.19 0.86
N SER A 178 -16.25 -2.18 0.03
CA SER A 178 -15.51 -1.94 -1.19
C SER A 178 -14.11 -1.36 -0.91
N GLU A 179 -13.08 -2.00 -1.48
CA GLU A 179 -11.67 -1.67 -1.23
C GLU A 179 -10.83 -1.73 -2.51
N ARG A 180 -9.74 -0.96 -2.54
CA ARG A 180 -8.62 -1.22 -3.45
C ARG A 180 -7.56 -2.01 -2.71
N LEU A 181 -7.24 -3.18 -3.22
CA LEU A 181 -6.31 -4.13 -2.63
C LEU A 181 -5.04 -4.22 -3.46
N TYR A 182 -3.91 -4.28 -2.78
CA TYR A 182 -2.65 -4.76 -3.32
C TYR A 182 -2.42 -6.19 -2.87
N ILE A 183 -2.31 -7.12 -3.82
CA ILE A 183 -2.14 -8.53 -3.48
C ILE A 183 -0.66 -8.83 -3.26
N LYS A 184 -0.30 -9.36 -2.10
CA LYS A 184 1.04 -9.85 -1.76
C LYS A 184 1.01 -11.37 -1.57
N PRO A 185 2.18 -12.04 -1.63
CA PRO A 185 2.26 -13.45 -1.27
C PRO A 185 1.63 -13.72 0.10
N GLY A 186 0.56 -14.51 0.12
CA GLY A 186 -0.19 -14.94 1.30
C GLY A 186 -1.05 -13.87 1.98
N LYS A 187 -1.23 -12.68 1.40
CA LYS A 187 -2.15 -11.66 1.96
C LYS A 187 -2.58 -10.59 0.97
N SER A 188 -3.84 -10.18 1.05
CA SER A 188 -4.40 -8.96 0.46
C SER A 188 -4.17 -7.76 1.39
N VAL A 189 -3.75 -6.63 0.83
CA VAL A 189 -3.46 -5.42 1.60
C VAL A 189 -4.31 -4.26 1.09
N ALA A 190 -5.22 -3.76 1.92
CA ALA A 190 -6.03 -2.60 1.59
C ALA A 190 -5.15 -1.34 1.41
N LEU A 191 -5.28 -0.71 0.24
CA LEU A 191 -4.68 0.56 -0.14
C LEU A 191 -5.64 1.73 0.10
N GLU A 192 -6.93 1.50 -0.14
CA GLU A 192 -7.98 2.50 -0.03
C GLU A 192 -9.31 1.81 0.28
N HIS A 193 -10.07 2.36 1.24
CA HIS A 193 -11.47 1.98 1.45
C HIS A 193 -12.34 2.96 0.69
N LEU A 194 -13.17 2.43 -0.21
CA LEU A 194 -14.04 3.24 -1.05
C LEU A 194 -15.42 3.44 -0.42
N GLY A 195 -15.73 2.69 0.65
CA GLY A 195 -17.07 2.65 1.22
C GLY A 195 -17.92 1.69 0.41
N GLU A 196 -19.13 2.09 0.05
CA GLU A 196 -19.98 1.35 -0.90
C GLU A 196 -19.85 2.01 -2.27
N VAL A 197 -19.54 1.23 -3.32
CA VAL A 197 -19.51 1.73 -4.69
C VAL A 197 -20.32 0.86 -5.62
N ASP A 198 -21.09 1.47 -6.53
CA ASP A 198 -21.81 0.71 -7.56
C ASP A 198 -20.82 0.24 -8.63
N MET A 199 -20.46 -1.05 -8.56
CA MET A 199 -19.52 -1.68 -9.47
C MET A 199 -20.08 -1.90 -10.88
N SER A 200 -21.39 -1.74 -11.10
CA SER A 200 -22.03 -1.88 -12.42
C SER A 200 -21.88 -0.64 -13.30
N LEU A 201 -21.49 0.50 -12.72
CA LEU A 201 -21.29 1.75 -13.46
C LEU A 201 -19.98 1.74 -14.24
N GLY A 202 -20.07 2.15 -15.51
CA GLY A 202 -18.88 2.34 -16.36
C GLY A 202 -17.89 3.38 -15.79
N SER A 203 -18.39 4.38 -15.06
CA SER A 203 -17.54 5.39 -14.40
C SER A 203 -16.71 4.79 -13.28
N THR A 204 -17.26 3.89 -12.47
CA THR A 204 -16.54 3.23 -11.38
C THR A 204 -15.38 2.40 -11.93
N LEU A 205 -15.60 1.66 -13.02
CA LEU A 205 -14.56 0.92 -13.72
C LEU A 205 -13.51 1.85 -14.33
N GLU A 206 -13.93 2.92 -14.99
CA GLU A 206 -13.01 3.91 -15.60
C GLU A 206 -12.09 4.55 -14.56
N GLU A 207 -12.65 4.92 -13.39
CA GLU A 207 -11.89 5.48 -12.27
C GLU A 207 -10.86 4.48 -11.73
N PHE A 208 -11.26 3.21 -11.56
CA PHE A 208 -10.33 2.16 -11.14
C PHE A 208 -9.19 1.98 -12.13
N VAL A 209 -9.49 1.89 -13.43
CA VAL A 209 -8.47 1.69 -14.48
C VAL A 209 -7.51 2.88 -14.51
N LYS A 210 -8.01 4.12 -14.50
CA LYS A 210 -7.17 5.32 -14.47
C LYS A 210 -6.29 5.35 -13.24
N TRP A 211 -6.86 5.06 -12.07
CA TRP A 211 -6.10 5.00 -10.82
C TRP A 211 -5.04 3.90 -10.86
N GLY A 212 -5.36 2.71 -11.36
CA GLY A 212 -4.43 1.58 -11.49
C GLY A 212 -3.26 1.90 -12.41
N LEU A 213 -3.53 2.43 -13.61
CA LEU A 213 -2.51 2.85 -14.58
C LEU A 213 -1.62 3.96 -14.04
N THR A 214 -2.17 4.87 -13.24
CA THR A 214 -1.42 5.99 -12.65
C THR A 214 -0.52 5.54 -11.51
N ASN A 215 -1.01 4.67 -10.62
CA ASN A 215 -0.29 4.28 -9.41
C ASN A 215 0.62 3.06 -9.62
N PHE A 216 0.29 2.19 -10.58
CA PHE A 216 0.98 0.95 -10.89
C PHE A 216 1.31 0.86 -12.38
N PRO A 217 2.13 1.78 -12.93
CA PRO A 217 2.51 1.71 -14.33
C PRO A 217 3.28 0.41 -14.62
N ALA A 218 3.14 -0.07 -15.84
CA ALA A 218 3.85 -1.24 -16.34
C ALA A 218 4.00 -1.21 -17.87
N GLU A 219 4.94 -2.00 -18.38
CA GLU A 219 5.12 -2.21 -19.83
C GLU A 219 3.87 -2.86 -20.45
N HIS A 220 3.24 -3.77 -19.73
CA HIS A 220 2.00 -4.44 -20.12
C HIS A 220 0.94 -4.32 -19.03
N THR A 221 -0.30 -4.09 -19.44
CA THR A 221 -1.45 -4.06 -18.51
C THR A 221 -2.52 -5.02 -18.97
N MET A 222 -3.05 -5.81 -18.03
CA MET A 222 -4.22 -6.65 -18.22
C MET A 222 -5.34 -6.17 -17.30
N LEU A 223 -6.55 -6.10 -17.82
CA LEU A 223 -7.77 -5.87 -17.04
C LEU A 223 -8.58 -7.17 -17.01
N VAL A 224 -8.86 -7.67 -15.82
CA VAL A 224 -9.73 -8.81 -15.56
C VAL A 224 -11.05 -8.28 -15.02
N LEU A 225 -12.14 -8.59 -15.71
CA LEU A 225 -13.49 -8.30 -15.25
C LEU A 225 -14.04 -9.58 -14.63
N TRP A 226 -14.26 -9.56 -13.32
CA TRP A 226 -14.76 -10.68 -12.56
C TRP A 226 -16.14 -10.35 -12.02
N ASN A 227 -17.13 -11.13 -12.49
CA ASN A 227 -18.51 -11.18 -12.04
C ASN A 227 -19.19 -12.33 -12.83
N HIS A 228 -20.48 -12.56 -12.59
CA HIS A 228 -21.36 -13.22 -13.55
C HIS A 228 -21.30 -12.57 -14.94
N GLY A 229 -21.47 -13.39 -15.98
CA GLY A 229 -21.44 -12.96 -17.38
C GLY A 229 -22.80 -13.10 -18.08
N GLY A 230 -23.31 -11.99 -18.63
CA GLY A 230 -24.51 -11.97 -19.48
C GLY A 230 -24.26 -11.77 -20.98
N GLY A 231 -23.00 -11.49 -21.36
CA GLY A 231 -22.61 -11.02 -22.70
C GLY A 231 -22.63 -9.49 -22.84
N VAL A 232 -22.23 -8.97 -24.00
CA VAL A 232 -22.22 -7.53 -24.31
C VAL A 232 -23.56 -7.06 -24.89
N TRP A 233 -23.96 -5.81 -24.60
CA TRP A 233 -25.19 -5.21 -25.13
C TRP A 233 -25.01 -4.67 -26.57
N PRO A 234 -26.03 -4.79 -27.45
CA PRO A 234 -27.27 -5.53 -27.25
C PRO A 234 -26.96 -7.02 -27.16
N ARG A 235 -27.54 -7.66 -26.13
CA ARG A 235 -27.45 -9.10 -25.94
C ARG A 235 -27.82 -9.73 -27.27
N SER A 236 -26.99 -10.61 -27.81
CA SER A 236 -27.31 -11.29 -29.06
C SER A 236 -28.57 -12.12 -28.81
N VAL A 237 -29.74 -11.54 -29.09
CA VAL A 237 -31.03 -12.22 -29.10
C VAL A 237 -30.97 -13.21 -30.26
N SER A 238 -30.50 -14.40 -29.96
CA SER A 238 -30.55 -15.54 -30.88
C SER A 238 -31.55 -16.57 -30.35
N GLY A 239 -32.77 -16.47 -30.89
CA GLY A 239 -33.86 -17.44 -30.75
C GLY A 239 -34.84 -17.06 -29.63
N GLY A 240 -36.09 -16.65 -29.85
CA GLY A 240 -36.95 -16.80 -31.02
C GLY A 240 -38.25 -17.51 -30.63
N ALA A 241 -39.31 -16.72 -30.55
CA ALA A 241 -40.73 -17.05 -30.73
C ALA A 241 -41.55 -17.70 -29.58
N GLN A 242 -42.68 -17.01 -29.33
CA GLN A 242 -43.94 -17.36 -28.65
C GLN A 242 -44.01 -17.30 -27.12
#